data_AF-K0PQ58-F1
#
_entry.id   AF-K0PQ58-F1
#
_cell.length_a   1.000
_cell.length_b   1.000
_cell.length_c   1.000
_cell.angle_alpha   90.00
_cell.angle_beta   90.00
_cell.angle_gamma   90.00
#
_symmetry.space_group_name_H-M   'P 1'
#
loop_
_entity.id
_entity.type
_entity.pdbx_description
1 polymer ?
#
loop_
_entity_poly.entity_id
_entity_poly.type
_entity_poly.pdbx_seq_one_letter_code
_entity_poly.pdbx_strand_id
1 'polypeptide(L)' 'MRAANQRQTYVAIAELAPVHKAPFDRILVVQSKIEGIPLVTVDRAVLQFPGLMGY' A
#
# COMPACT_ATOMS: atom_id res chain seq x y z
N MET A 1 15.43 -13.34 -7.06
CA MET A 1 13.99 -13.35 -6.69
C MET A 1 13.39 -11.97 -6.42
N ARG A 2 14.13 -10.84 -6.40
CA ARG A 2 13.56 -9.50 -6.10
C ARG A 2 12.86 -8.79 -7.27
N ALA A 3 13.28 -9.03 -8.53
CA ALA A 3 12.73 -8.33 -9.69
C ALA A 3 11.31 -8.78 -10.11
N ALA A 4 10.89 -9.99 -9.73
CA ALA A 4 9.57 -10.51 -10.08
C ALA A 4 8.44 -9.86 -9.24
N ASN A 5 8.71 -9.51 -7.97
CA ASN A 5 7.70 -8.87 -7.11
C ASN A 5 7.38 -7.43 -7.51
N GLN A 6 8.33 -6.69 -8.10
CA GLN A 6 8.11 -5.29 -8.48
C GLN A 6 7.09 -5.12 -9.61
N ARG A 7 6.93 -6.11 -10.50
CA ARG A 7 5.93 -6.04 -11.58
C ARG A 7 4.50 -6.17 -11.08
N GLN A 8 4.28 -6.93 -10.01
CA GLN A 8 2.96 -7.09 -9.39
C GLN A 8 2.50 -5.80 -8.69
N THR A 9 3.44 -5.01 -8.18
CA THR A 9 3.15 -3.78 -7.46
C THR A 9 2.43 -2.74 -8.32
N TYR A 10 2.83 -2.56 -9.58
CA TYR A 10 2.26 -1.53 -10.44
C TYR A 10 0.78 -1.78 -10.77
N VAL A 11 0.41 -3.03 -11.05
CA VAL A 11 -0.98 -3.41 -11.34
C VAL A 11 -1.86 -3.22 -10.10
N ALA A 12 -1.40 -3.66 -8.93
CA ALA A 12 -2.14 -3.55 -7.68
C ALA A 12 -2.34 -2.09 -7.21
N ILE A 13 -1.41 -1.18 -7.55
CA ILE A 13 -1.59 0.27 -7.24
C ILE A 13 -2.74 0.87 -8.05
N ALA A 14 -2.94 0.42 -9.30
CA ALA A 14 -4.02 0.91 -10.15
C ALA A 14 -5.42 0.50 -9.62
N GLU A 15 -5.50 -0.56 -8.83
CA GLU A 15 -6.74 -1.05 -8.21
C GLU A 15 -7.11 -0.32 -6.92
N LEU A 16 -6.19 0.47 -6.33
CA LEU A 16 -6.48 1.24 -5.13
C LEU A 16 -7.31 2.48 -5.46
N ALA A 17 -8.40 2.65 -4.71
CA ALA A 17 -9.23 3.84 -4.74
C ALA A 17 -8.35 5.10 -4.60
N PRO A 18 -8.64 6.19 -5.35
CA PRO A 18 -7.79 7.38 -5.36
C PRO A 18 -8.02 8.28 -4.14
N VAL A 19 -7.99 7.69 -2.95
CA VAL A 19 -8.29 8.33 -1.67
C VAL A 19 -7.17 9.27 -1.22
N HIS A 20 -5.94 9.06 -1.73
CA HIS A 20 -4.76 9.83 -1.32
C HIS A 20 -3.99 10.43 -2.51
N LYS A 21 -3.47 11.65 -2.32
CA LYS A 21 -2.80 12.46 -3.36
C LYS A 21 -1.35 12.04 -3.63
N ALA A 22 -0.68 11.39 -2.67
CA ALA A 22 0.71 10.98 -2.84
C ALA A 22 0.78 9.57 -3.44
N PRO A 23 1.49 9.38 -4.58
CA PRO A 23 1.64 8.06 -5.19
C PRO A 23 2.43 7.08 -4.30
N PHE A 24 3.25 7.60 -3.38
CA PHE A 24 4.07 6.79 -2.47
C PHE A 24 3.25 6.02 -1.43
N ASP A 25 2.15 6.57 -0.92
CA ASP A 25 1.34 5.89 0.10
C ASP A 25 0.72 4.60 -0.44
N ARG A 26 0.28 4.62 -1.70
CA ARG A 26 -0.27 3.44 -2.37
C ARG A 26 0.79 2.36 -2.60
N ILE A 27 2.02 2.77 -2.90
CA ILE A 27 3.14 1.82 -3.00
C ILE A 27 3.36 1.12 -1.66
N LEU A 28 3.40 1.87 -0.55
CA LEU A 28 3.61 1.30 0.78
C LEU A 28 2.49 0.33 1.19
N VAL A 29 1.23 0.68 0.91
CA VAL A 29 0.06 -0.19 1.16
C VAL A 29 0.11 -1.48 0.33
N VAL A 30 0.49 -1.38 -0.95
CA VAL A 30 0.59 -2.58 -1.80
C VAL A 30 1.75 -3.46 -1.37
N GLN A 31 2.91 -2.88 -1.05
CA GLN A 31 4.05 -3.68 -0.59
C GLN A 31 3.77 -4.37 0.74
N SER A 32 3.13 -3.68 1.70
CA SER A 32 2.78 -4.29 2.98
C SER A 32 1.89 -5.52 2.78
N LYS A 33 0.94 -5.46 1.83
CA LYS A 33 0.08 -6.59 1.47
C LYS A 33 0.82 -7.71 0.75
N ILE A 34 1.67 -7.40 -0.23
CA ILE A 34 2.44 -8.40 -0.99
C ILE A 34 3.45 -9.12 -0.09
N GLU A 35 4.11 -8.38 0.80
CA GLU A 35 5.16 -8.91 1.68
C GLU A 35 4.59 -9.52 2.97
N GLY A 36 3.30 -9.30 3.26
CA GLY A 36 2.66 -9.79 4.48
C GLY A 36 3.18 -9.12 5.75
N ILE A 37 3.65 -7.87 5.63
CA ILE A 37 4.24 -7.09 6.73
C ILE A 37 3.24 -6.00 7.15
N PRO A 38 3.01 -5.76 8.46
CA PRO A 38 2.14 -4.68 8.92
C PRO A 38 2.69 -3.30 8.51
N LEU A 39 1.84 -2.46 7.90
CA LEU A 39 2.13 -1.04 7.71
C LEU A 39 1.57 -0.25 8.91
N VAL A 40 2.46 0.34 9.70
CA VAL A 40 2.13 1.20 10.83
C VAL A 40 2.21 2.66 10.38
N THR A 41 1.15 3.43 10.61
CA THR A 41 1.09 4.84 10.20
C THR A 41 0.21 5.67 11.12
N VAL A 42 0.54 6.95 11.25
CA VAL A 42 -0.29 7.98 11.90
C VAL A 42 -1.09 8.81 10.88
N ASP A 43 -0.86 8.59 9.58
CA ASP A 43 -1.61 9.26 8.52
C ASP A 43 -3.03 8.68 8.41
N ARG A 44 -4.00 9.50 8.84
CA ARG A 44 -5.43 9.14 8.85
C ARG A 44 -6.00 8.88 7.45
N ALA A 45 -5.44 9.46 6.40
CA ALA A 45 -5.90 9.21 5.05
C ALA A 45 -5.38 7.86 4.52
N VAL A 46 -4.19 7.42 4.95
CA VAL A 46 -3.69 6.07 4.65
C VAL A 46 -4.52 5.01 5.39
N LEU A 47 -4.95 5.26 6.63
CA LEU A 47 -5.80 4.34 7.40
C LEU A 47 -7.18 4.03 6.77
N GLN A 48 -7.58 4.76 5.72
CA GLN A 48 -8.80 4.47 4.97
C GLN A 48 -8.66 3.23 4.07
N PHE A 49 -7.43 2.74 3.85
CA PHE A 49 -7.22 1.48 3.13
C PHE A 49 -7.52 0.28 4.02
N PRO A 50 -8.31 -0.70 3.54
CA PRO A 50 -8.72 -1.85 4.33
C PRO A 50 -7.52 -2.71 4.73
N GLY A 51 -7.55 -3.18 5.99
CA GLY A 51 -6.54 -4.07 6.57
C GLY A 51 -5.35 -3.37 7.23
N LEU A 52 -5.39 -2.04 7.38
CA LEU A 52 -4.37 -1.29 8.11
C LEU A 52 -4.77 -1.08 9.57
N MET A 53 -3.76 -0.97 10.44
CA MET A 53 -3.95 -0.62 11.86
C MET A 53 -3.49 0.81 12.11
N GLY A 54 -4.35 1.58 12.81
CA GLY A 54 -4.01 2.88 13.37
C GLY A 54 -3.65 2.76 14.85
N TYR A 55 -2.83 3.70 15.33
CA TYR A 55 -2.61 3.95 16.75
C TYR A 55 -3.58 5.02 17.27
#